data_AF-A0A7Y8M5S5-F1
#
_entry.id   AF-A0A7Y8M5S5-F1
#
_cell.length_a   1.000
_cell.length_b   1.000
_cell.length_c   1.000
_cell.angle_alpha   90.00
_cell.angle_beta   90.00
_cell.angle_gamma   90.00
#
_symmetry.space_group_name_H-M   'P 1'
#
loop_
_entity.id
_entity.type
_entity.pdbx_description
1 polymer ?
#
loop_
_entity_poly.entity_id
_entity_poly.type
_entity_poly.pdbx_seq_one_letter_code
_entity_poly.pdbx_strand_id
1 'polypeptide(L)'
;MVPQPEHQARENIDALLQAAGWHVCNASAANIHAARGVAIREFPLPGYGFADYLLYVDGKAAGVIEAKKEGVTLTGVETQSDKYTKGLPAGLPRWSNPLPFSYQSTGIETRFTNGLDPVPRSRPVFAFHKPELLADWLGLASTTSPLAKGGPGGISSTASEPPSSYQAATFLARLQAMPPLKEEGLWPAQITAIRNLEKSLKENRPRALIQMATGSGKTFTSISFIYRLIKFAGARRILFLVDRGNLAEQTLKEFQQYVSPYNNFKFSEEYIVQRLQGNQIDTTARVCICTLQRMYSMLKGRDLPADLEEESVDQLGKLFGDIGQRRTSPDKARGERAAELPDSAMSSAATRATPYGGALLSTIEPIEYNPNIPIETFDIIVTDEAHRSIYNLWAQVLEYFDAYLVGLTATPGKQTFGFFHQNLVMEYNHEMAVADGVNVNYDVYRIKTAITEAGSKVEAGYYVEKQERDTR
;
A
#
# COMPACT_ATOMS: atom_id res chain seq x y z
N MET A 1 -38.81 1.51 -9.36
CA MET A 1 -38.02 0.95 -10.48
C MET A 1 -36.62 0.69 -9.94
N VAL A 2 -36.09 -0.52 -10.13
CA VAL A 2 -34.67 -0.79 -9.82
C VAL A 2 -33.85 -0.04 -10.87
N PRO A 3 -32.90 0.84 -10.48
CA PRO A 3 -32.06 1.54 -11.45
C PRO A 3 -31.29 0.51 -12.30
N GLN A 4 -31.09 0.78 -13.58
CA GLN A 4 -30.28 -0.10 -14.42
C GLN A 4 -28.87 -0.21 -13.81
N PRO A 5 -28.22 -1.39 -13.82
CA PRO A 5 -26.92 -1.60 -13.18
C PRO A 5 -25.81 -0.63 -13.63
N GLU A 6 -25.91 -0.11 -14.85
CA GLU A 6 -24.98 0.88 -15.41
C GLU A 6 -25.18 2.29 -14.82
N HIS A 7 -26.40 2.62 -14.39
CA HIS A 7 -26.70 3.86 -13.68
C HIS A 7 -26.09 3.84 -12.28
N GLN A 8 -26.23 2.71 -11.56
CA GLN A 8 -25.65 2.55 -10.22
C GLN A 8 -24.11 2.63 -10.23
N ALA A 9 -23.47 2.01 -11.23
CA ALA A 9 -22.03 2.11 -11.42
C ALA A 9 -21.58 3.57 -11.61
N ARG A 10 -22.33 4.35 -12.40
CA ARG A 10 -22.04 5.77 -12.64
C ARG A 10 -22.25 6.64 -11.39
N GLU A 11 -23.26 6.37 -10.57
CA GLU A 11 -23.44 7.08 -9.29
C GLU A 11 -22.23 6.89 -8.36
N ASN A 12 -21.71 5.66 -8.26
CA ASN A 12 -20.52 5.38 -7.45
C ASN A 12 -19.26 6.03 -8.05
N ILE A 13 -19.12 6.02 -9.37
CA ILE A 13 -18.02 6.71 -10.07
C ILE A 13 -18.08 8.21 -9.79
N ASP A 14 -19.25 8.83 -9.91
CA ASP A 14 -19.47 10.26 -9.62
C ASP A 14 -19.07 10.59 -8.18
N ALA A 15 -19.50 9.79 -7.20
CA ALA A 15 -19.16 9.97 -5.80
C ALA A 15 -17.64 9.89 -5.55
N LEU A 16 -16.96 8.90 -6.12
CA LEU A 16 -15.50 8.74 -5.99
C LEU A 16 -14.73 9.87 -6.70
N LEU A 17 -15.18 10.31 -7.87
CA LEU A 17 -14.58 11.44 -8.58
C LEU A 17 -14.71 12.73 -7.78
N GLN A 18 -15.90 13.02 -7.25
CA GLN A 18 -16.14 14.20 -6.41
C GLN A 18 -15.30 14.16 -5.13
N ALA A 19 -15.23 13.00 -4.47
CA ALA A 19 -14.37 12.83 -3.29
C ALA A 19 -12.89 13.03 -3.63
N ALA A 20 -12.44 12.61 -4.81
CA ALA A 20 -11.10 12.87 -5.34
C ALA A 20 -10.90 14.31 -5.85
N GLY A 21 -11.88 15.21 -5.70
CA GLY A 21 -11.76 16.63 -6.04
C GLY A 21 -12.08 17.00 -7.49
N TRP A 22 -12.69 16.10 -8.27
CA TRP A 22 -13.12 16.38 -9.64
C TRP A 22 -14.43 17.16 -9.67
N HIS A 23 -14.52 18.15 -10.57
CA HIS A 23 -15.80 18.75 -10.93
C HIS A 23 -16.52 17.87 -11.96
N VAL A 24 -17.61 17.23 -11.57
CA VAL A 24 -18.37 16.32 -12.44
C VAL A 24 -19.58 17.03 -13.04
N CYS A 25 -19.68 17.06 -14.38
CA CYS A 25 -20.79 17.72 -15.09
C CYS A 25 -21.24 16.93 -16.32
N ASN A 26 -22.42 17.24 -16.85
CA ASN A 26 -22.90 16.69 -18.12
C ASN A 26 -22.39 17.52 -19.29
N ALA A 27 -22.28 16.93 -20.49
CA ALA A 27 -21.84 17.63 -21.70
C ALA A 27 -22.62 18.93 -21.99
N SER A 28 -23.92 18.97 -21.68
CA SER A 28 -24.78 20.16 -21.87
C SER A 28 -24.45 21.34 -20.96
N ALA A 29 -23.81 21.08 -19.81
CA ALA A 29 -23.42 22.09 -18.82
C ALA A 29 -21.89 22.16 -18.67
N ALA A 30 -21.15 21.69 -19.67
CA ALA A 30 -19.70 21.57 -19.60
C ALA A 30 -19.01 22.94 -19.47
N ASN A 31 -18.22 23.08 -18.42
CA ASN A 31 -17.27 24.17 -18.24
C ASN A 31 -15.90 23.57 -17.89
N ILE A 32 -15.03 23.45 -18.89
CA ILE A 32 -13.68 22.86 -18.74
C ILE A 32 -12.73 23.69 -17.87
N HIS A 33 -13.14 24.89 -17.47
CA HIS A 33 -12.40 25.79 -16.58
C HIS A 33 -13.04 25.91 -15.19
N ALA A 34 -14.05 25.11 -14.86
CA ALA A 34 -14.74 25.15 -13.57
C ALA A 34 -13.83 24.74 -12.39
N ALA A 35 -12.84 23.89 -12.64
CA ALA A 35 -11.83 23.45 -11.69
C ALA A 35 -10.57 22.98 -12.44
N ARG A 36 -9.49 22.66 -11.72
CA ARG A 36 -8.30 22.01 -12.30
C ARG A 36 -8.68 20.72 -13.01
N GLY A 37 -9.46 19.85 -12.36
CA GLY A 37 -9.99 18.62 -12.93
C GLY A 37 -11.49 18.72 -13.21
N VAL A 38 -11.88 18.47 -14.45
CA VAL A 38 -13.29 18.42 -14.86
C VAL A 38 -13.57 17.07 -15.52
N ALA A 39 -14.57 16.34 -15.03
CA ALA A 39 -15.05 15.09 -15.61
C ALA A 39 -16.39 15.33 -16.30
N ILE A 40 -16.41 15.25 -17.64
CA ILE A 40 -17.62 15.46 -18.43
C ILE A 40 -18.24 14.11 -18.78
N ARG A 41 -19.47 13.88 -18.30
CA ARG A 41 -20.29 12.70 -18.58
C ARG A 41 -20.79 12.68 -20.01
N GLU A 42 -20.90 11.46 -20.55
CA GLU A 42 -21.53 11.15 -21.85
C GLU A 42 -21.02 12.07 -22.97
N PHE A 43 -19.70 12.20 -23.07
CA PHE A 43 -19.09 13.11 -24.03
C PHE A 43 -19.24 12.57 -25.46
N PRO A 44 -19.83 13.31 -26.41
CA PRO A 44 -20.06 12.81 -27.76
C PRO A 44 -18.76 12.64 -28.55
N LEU A 45 -18.61 11.48 -29.20
CA LEU A 45 -17.51 11.13 -30.09
C LEU A 45 -18.08 10.91 -31.50
N PRO A 46 -17.94 11.89 -32.43
CA PRO A 46 -18.52 11.79 -33.76
C PRO A 46 -18.11 10.51 -34.50
N GLY A 47 -19.10 9.67 -34.85
CA GLY A 47 -18.87 8.37 -35.52
C GLY A 47 -18.49 7.21 -34.60
N TYR A 48 -18.39 7.45 -33.29
CA TYR A 48 -17.90 6.46 -32.30
C TYR A 48 -18.78 6.38 -31.03
N GLY A 49 -19.94 7.04 -31.01
CA GLY A 49 -20.87 7.05 -29.88
C GLY A 49 -20.47 8.09 -28.83
N PHE A 50 -20.29 7.66 -27.58
CA PHE A 50 -19.97 8.53 -26.44
C PHE A 50 -18.83 7.95 -25.60
N ALA A 51 -18.04 8.81 -24.98
CA ALA A 51 -17.22 8.45 -23.82
C ALA A 51 -18.09 8.50 -22.57
N ASP A 52 -17.99 7.53 -21.66
CA ASP A 52 -18.73 7.62 -20.39
C ASP A 52 -18.28 8.85 -19.61
N TYR A 53 -16.96 9.07 -19.52
CA TYR A 53 -16.39 10.31 -19.03
C TYR A 53 -15.18 10.75 -19.88
N LEU A 54 -15.12 12.03 -20.22
CA LEU A 54 -13.92 12.68 -20.73
C LEU A 54 -13.32 13.57 -19.62
N LEU A 55 -12.08 13.29 -19.25
CA LEU A 55 -11.36 13.98 -18.19
C LEU A 55 -10.53 15.13 -18.75
N TYR A 56 -10.76 16.34 -18.25
CA TYR A 56 -9.97 17.54 -18.50
C TYR A 56 -9.11 17.85 -17.28
N VAL A 57 -7.85 18.20 -17.56
CA VAL A 57 -6.91 18.74 -16.57
C VAL A 57 -6.39 20.07 -17.11
N ASP A 58 -6.56 21.14 -16.35
CA ASP A 58 -6.20 22.51 -16.71
C ASP A 58 -6.73 22.93 -18.10
N GLY A 59 -8.03 22.64 -18.35
CA GLY A 59 -8.73 23.04 -19.57
C GLY A 59 -8.38 22.24 -20.83
N LYS A 60 -7.61 21.15 -20.73
CA LYS A 60 -7.32 20.24 -21.85
C LYS A 60 -7.66 18.81 -21.50
N ALA A 61 -8.23 18.07 -22.45
CA ALA A 61 -8.49 16.64 -22.27
C ALA A 61 -7.18 15.89 -22.00
N ALA A 62 -7.21 15.08 -20.95
CA ALA A 62 -6.07 14.31 -20.42
C ALA A 62 -6.39 12.83 -20.28
N GLY A 63 -7.67 12.44 -20.26
CA GLY A 63 -8.00 11.03 -20.12
C GLY A 63 -9.46 10.70 -20.28
N VAL A 64 -9.77 9.41 -20.13
CA VAL A 64 -11.12 8.86 -20.25
C VAL A 64 -11.41 7.89 -19.12
N ILE A 65 -12.68 7.76 -18.77
CA ILE A 65 -13.18 6.67 -17.92
C ILE A 65 -14.22 5.91 -18.73
N GLU A 66 -14.06 4.60 -18.82
CA GLU A 66 -15.10 3.70 -19.31
C GLU A 66 -15.82 3.04 -18.14
N ALA A 67 -17.11 3.29 -18.04
CA ALA A 67 -17.97 2.65 -17.06
C ALA A 67 -18.36 1.24 -17.54
N LYS A 68 -18.39 0.29 -16.62
CA LYS A 68 -18.86 -1.08 -16.85
C LYS A 68 -19.91 -1.44 -15.81
N LYS A 69 -20.76 -2.40 -16.15
CA LYS A 69 -21.71 -2.97 -15.19
C LYS A 69 -20.95 -3.72 -14.11
N GLU A 70 -21.46 -3.67 -12.89
CA GLU A 70 -20.95 -4.47 -11.79
C GLU A 70 -20.90 -5.97 -12.14
N GLY A 71 -19.86 -6.67 -11.67
CA GLY A 71 -19.62 -8.08 -11.96
C GLY A 71 -18.94 -8.36 -13.32
N VAL A 72 -18.66 -7.34 -14.13
CA VAL A 72 -17.86 -7.50 -15.36
C VAL A 72 -16.38 -7.46 -15.01
N THR A 73 -15.66 -8.52 -15.38
CA THR A 73 -14.20 -8.59 -15.24
C THR A 73 -13.52 -7.50 -16.09
N LEU A 74 -12.69 -6.67 -15.45
CA LEU A 74 -12.00 -5.55 -16.10
C LEU A 74 -10.65 -5.93 -16.74
N THR A 75 -10.17 -7.17 -16.60
CA THR A 75 -8.90 -7.62 -17.23
C THR A 75 -9.09 -7.97 -18.71
N GLY A 76 -8.11 -7.62 -19.55
CA GLY A 76 -8.12 -7.93 -20.99
C GLY A 76 -8.84 -6.91 -21.88
N VAL A 77 -9.42 -5.87 -21.27
CA VAL A 77 -10.03 -4.75 -21.99
C VAL A 77 -9.04 -3.59 -21.96
N GLU A 78 -7.96 -3.60 -22.75
CA GLU A 78 -7.08 -2.42 -22.77
C GLU A 78 -7.72 -1.29 -23.57
N THR A 79 -7.98 -0.14 -22.91
CA THR A 79 -8.56 1.04 -23.55
C THR A 79 -7.52 1.80 -24.36
N GLN A 80 -7.04 1.20 -25.43
CA GLN A 80 -6.43 1.92 -26.56
C GLN A 80 -7.24 1.62 -27.81
N SER A 81 -8.56 1.82 -27.71
CA SER A 81 -9.45 1.63 -28.84
C SER A 81 -9.37 2.82 -29.78
N ASP A 82 -9.49 2.54 -31.08
CA ASP A 82 -9.62 3.55 -32.15
C ASP A 82 -10.66 4.64 -31.81
N LYS A 83 -11.68 4.28 -31.02
CA LYS A 83 -12.71 5.17 -30.45
C LYS A 83 -12.11 6.46 -29.88
N TYR A 84 -11.07 6.37 -29.07
CA TYR A 84 -10.51 7.52 -28.35
C TYR A 84 -9.38 8.24 -29.09
N THR A 85 -8.71 7.54 -30.00
CA THR A 85 -7.65 8.16 -30.81
C THR A 85 -8.22 8.89 -32.02
N LYS A 86 -9.31 8.37 -32.61
CA LYS A 86 -9.93 8.88 -33.85
C LYS A 86 -11.25 9.62 -33.60
N GLY A 87 -11.99 9.27 -32.54
CA GLY A 87 -13.31 9.85 -32.27
C GLY A 87 -13.31 11.19 -31.54
N LEU A 88 -12.16 11.69 -31.08
CA LEU A 88 -12.05 13.03 -30.50
C LEU A 88 -12.17 14.11 -31.59
N PRO A 89 -13.01 15.15 -31.41
CA PRO A 89 -13.12 16.24 -32.37
C PRO A 89 -11.78 16.93 -32.65
N ALA A 90 -11.53 17.30 -33.92
CA ALA A 90 -10.23 17.82 -34.35
C ALA A 90 -9.79 19.10 -33.62
N GLY A 91 -10.75 19.99 -33.27
CA GLY A 91 -10.48 21.25 -32.55
C GLY A 91 -10.49 21.15 -31.03
N LEU A 92 -10.62 19.94 -30.46
CA LEU A 92 -10.71 19.75 -29.01
C LEU A 92 -9.33 19.97 -28.33
N PRO A 93 -9.23 20.88 -27.34
CA PRO A 93 -7.99 21.07 -26.58
C PRO A 93 -7.61 19.81 -25.81
N ARG A 94 -6.40 19.28 -26.04
CA ARG A 94 -5.90 18.05 -25.41
C ARG A 94 -4.40 18.11 -25.14
N TRP A 95 -3.95 17.35 -24.14
CA TRP A 95 -2.55 17.22 -23.78
C TRP A 95 -1.76 16.40 -24.80
N SER A 96 -2.33 15.30 -25.27
CA SER A 96 -1.76 14.46 -26.32
C SER A 96 -2.85 13.69 -27.06
N ASN A 97 -2.48 13.05 -28.17
CA ASN A 97 -3.29 12.03 -28.83
C ASN A 97 -2.40 10.82 -29.16
N PRO A 98 -2.64 9.62 -28.60
CA PRO A 98 -3.73 9.27 -27.69
C PRO A 98 -3.69 10.05 -26.36
N LEU A 99 -4.84 10.13 -25.67
CA LEU A 99 -4.91 10.74 -24.34
C LEU A 99 -4.08 9.90 -23.34
N PRO A 100 -3.35 10.55 -22.41
CA PRO A 100 -2.38 9.84 -21.58
C PRO A 100 -3.01 9.00 -20.48
N PHE A 101 -4.21 9.31 -20.01
CA PHE A 101 -4.81 8.61 -18.85
C PHE A 101 -6.06 7.83 -19.26
N SER A 102 -6.16 6.59 -18.80
CA SER A 102 -7.35 5.78 -19.03
C SER A 102 -7.75 5.04 -17.76
N TYR A 103 -9.04 5.11 -17.44
CA TYR A 103 -9.67 4.33 -16.39
C TYR A 103 -10.73 3.39 -16.95
N GLN A 104 -10.93 2.28 -16.27
CA GLN A 104 -12.10 1.42 -16.39
C GLN A 104 -12.65 1.20 -15.00
N SER A 105 -13.95 1.37 -14.83
CA SER A 105 -14.54 1.27 -13.51
C SER A 105 -15.93 0.65 -13.55
N THR A 106 -16.22 -0.23 -12.60
CA THR A 106 -17.58 -0.69 -12.28
C THR A 106 -18.24 0.17 -11.19
N GLY A 107 -17.54 1.19 -10.69
CA GLY A 107 -17.90 1.91 -9.47
C GLY A 107 -17.52 1.18 -8.18
N ILE A 108 -17.05 -0.07 -8.27
CA ILE A 108 -16.51 -0.85 -7.14
C ILE A 108 -15.06 -1.22 -7.40
N GLU A 109 -14.79 -1.78 -8.58
CA GLU A 109 -13.43 -2.03 -9.06
C GLU A 109 -13.03 -0.93 -10.03
N THR A 110 -11.82 -0.41 -9.88
CA THR A 110 -11.25 0.56 -10.81
C THR A 110 -9.87 0.10 -11.26
N ARG A 111 -9.61 0.20 -12.56
CA ARG A 111 -8.30 0.01 -13.15
C ARG A 111 -7.83 1.28 -13.82
N PHE A 112 -6.54 1.55 -13.74
CA PHE A 112 -5.90 2.72 -14.31
C PHE A 112 -4.69 2.34 -15.16
N THR A 113 -4.55 3.02 -16.30
CA THR A 113 -3.37 2.97 -17.17
C THR A 113 -2.83 4.38 -17.33
N ASN A 114 -1.54 4.56 -17.05
CA ASN A 114 -0.80 5.77 -17.37
C ASN A 114 -0.01 5.54 -18.67
N GLY A 115 -0.45 6.17 -19.75
CA GLY A 115 0.17 6.11 -21.07
C GLY A 115 1.48 6.89 -21.19
N LEU A 116 1.87 7.66 -20.16
CA LEU A 116 3.16 8.34 -20.11
C LEU A 116 4.29 7.44 -19.59
N ASP A 117 3.97 6.27 -19.02
CA ASP A 117 4.97 5.31 -18.57
C ASP A 117 5.70 4.65 -19.76
N PRO A 118 6.97 4.23 -19.62
CA PRO A 118 7.71 3.58 -20.70
C PRO A 118 7.05 2.32 -21.24
N VAL A 119 6.39 1.57 -20.35
CA VAL A 119 5.58 0.40 -20.67
C VAL A 119 4.25 0.56 -19.92
N PRO A 120 3.26 1.24 -20.54
CA PRO A 120 1.95 1.45 -19.94
C PRO A 120 1.28 0.12 -19.61
N ARG A 121 0.68 0.03 -18.44
CA ARG A 121 -0.01 -1.18 -17.98
C ARG A 121 -1.25 -0.81 -17.20
N SER A 122 -2.34 -1.54 -17.47
CA SER A 122 -3.54 -1.48 -16.64
C SER A 122 -3.31 -2.12 -15.28
N ARG A 123 -3.59 -1.39 -14.20
CA ARG A 123 -3.44 -1.86 -12.81
C ARG A 123 -4.67 -1.52 -11.97
N PRO A 124 -5.01 -2.34 -10.97
CA PRO A 124 -6.06 -1.98 -10.02
C PRO A 124 -5.65 -0.74 -9.23
N VAL A 125 -6.61 0.14 -8.98
CA VAL A 125 -6.49 1.30 -8.09
C VAL A 125 -7.75 1.38 -7.26
N PHE A 126 -7.62 1.79 -6.00
CA PHE A 126 -8.75 1.82 -5.06
C PHE A 126 -9.80 2.88 -5.44
N ALA A 127 -9.37 4.01 -6.02
CA ALA A 127 -10.22 5.11 -6.44
C ALA A 127 -9.60 5.87 -7.64
N PHE A 128 -10.08 7.09 -7.91
CA PHE A 128 -9.50 7.98 -8.91
C PHE A 128 -8.40 8.86 -8.30
N HIS A 129 -7.35 9.10 -9.08
CA HIS A 129 -6.32 10.06 -8.73
C HIS A 129 -6.90 11.48 -8.67
N LYS A 130 -6.37 12.31 -7.78
CA LYS A 130 -6.70 13.73 -7.77
C LYS A 130 -6.18 14.43 -9.04
N PRO A 131 -6.88 15.47 -9.54
CA PRO A 131 -6.45 16.22 -10.72
C PRO A 131 -5.03 16.79 -10.60
N GLU A 132 -4.60 17.14 -9.39
CA GLU A 132 -3.27 17.68 -9.11
C GLU A 132 -2.17 16.70 -9.53
N LEU A 133 -2.29 15.42 -9.19
CA LEU A 133 -1.29 14.42 -9.58
C LEU A 133 -1.23 14.25 -11.10
N LEU A 134 -2.38 14.23 -11.78
CA LEU A 134 -2.41 14.10 -13.22
C LEU A 134 -1.74 15.31 -13.90
N ALA A 135 -1.94 16.51 -13.36
CA ALA A 135 -1.25 17.72 -13.82
C ALA A 135 0.27 17.64 -13.59
N ASP A 136 0.72 17.11 -12.45
CA ASP A 136 2.14 16.87 -12.16
C ASP A 136 2.76 15.94 -13.20
N TRP A 137 2.11 14.81 -13.52
CA TRP A 137 2.58 13.88 -14.54
C TRP A 137 2.60 14.46 -15.95
N LEU A 138 1.70 15.40 -16.26
CA LEU A 138 1.71 16.14 -17.53
C LEU A 138 2.84 17.18 -17.62
N GLY A 139 3.68 17.31 -16.59
CA GLY A 139 4.85 18.20 -16.58
C GLY A 139 4.52 19.64 -16.17
N LEU A 140 3.34 19.88 -15.59
CA LEU A 140 2.86 21.24 -15.28
C LEU A 140 3.25 21.72 -13.87
N ALA A 141 3.86 20.84 -13.06
CA ALA A 141 4.20 21.11 -11.67
C ALA A 141 5.68 21.43 -11.44
N SER A 142 6.35 22.03 -12.42
CA SER A 142 7.71 22.56 -12.26
C SER A 142 7.70 24.09 -12.13
N THR A 143 6.98 24.64 -11.15
CA THR A 143 7.27 26.00 -10.62
C THR A 143 7.11 26.18 -9.10
N THR A 144 6.71 25.17 -8.33
CA THR A 144 6.50 25.33 -6.87
C THR A 144 7.12 24.21 -6.03
N SER A 145 8.42 23.97 -6.19
CA SER A 145 9.21 23.50 -5.05
C SER A 145 9.63 24.75 -4.25
N PRO A 146 9.27 24.90 -2.96
CA PRO A 146 9.67 26.05 -2.14
C PRO A 146 11.19 26.18 -1.93
N LEU A 147 11.97 25.18 -2.34
CA LEU A 147 13.42 25.12 -2.13
C LEU A 147 14.24 25.77 -3.25
N ALA A 148 13.61 26.30 -4.30
CA ALA A 148 14.29 26.93 -5.43
C ALA A 148 14.36 28.48 -5.37
N LYS A 149 14.21 29.09 -4.19
CA LYS A 149 14.55 30.51 -3.99
C LYS A 149 15.89 30.62 -3.28
N GLY A 150 16.96 30.67 -4.07
CA GLY A 150 18.29 30.99 -3.60
C GLY A 150 18.32 32.35 -2.89
N GLY A 151 18.80 32.35 -1.65
CA GLY A 151 19.25 33.57 -0.98
C GLY A 151 20.53 34.10 -1.64
N PRO A 152 20.79 35.41 -1.58
CA PRO A 152 22.00 35.99 -2.15
C PRO A 152 23.19 35.71 -1.22
N GLY A 153 23.97 34.67 -1.51
CA GLY A 153 25.20 34.34 -0.79
C GLY A 153 25.64 32.92 -1.08
N GLY A 154 26.68 32.77 -1.90
CA GLY A 154 27.11 31.46 -2.41
C GLY A 154 27.76 30.55 -1.37
N ILE A 155 27.67 29.25 -1.62
CA ILE A 155 28.73 28.24 -1.58
C ILE A 155 28.39 27.25 -2.69
N SER A 156 29.33 27.02 -3.61
CA SER A 156 29.25 25.97 -4.63
C SER A 156 29.36 24.60 -3.94
N SER A 157 28.23 23.93 -3.72
CA SER A 157 28.21 22.50 -3.39
C SER A 157 27.91 21.72 -4.67
N THR A 158 28.90 20.99 -5.16
CA THR A 158 28.82 20.10 -6.33
C THR A 158 28.01 18.83 -6.05
N ALA A 159 26.75 18.98 -5.65
CA ALA A 159 25.74 17.94 -5.82
C ALA A 159 24.92 18.36 -7.03
N SER A 160 25.30 17.84 -8.20
CA SER A 160 24.60 18.10 -9.46
C SER A 160 23.12 17.79 -9.27
N GLU A 161 22.28 18.83 -9.36
CA GLU A 161 20.86 18.67 -9.58
C GLU A 161 20.64 17.73 -10.79
N PRO A 162 19.60 16.89 -10.78
CA PRO A 162 19.32 16.03 -11.92
C PRO A 162 19.18 16.87 -13.20
N PRO A 163 19.69 16.41 -14.35
CA PRO A 163 19.65 17.15 -15.60
C PRO A 163 18.25 17.70 -15.95
N SER A 164 18.19 18.83 -16.64
CA SER A 164 16.92 19.46 -17.08
C SER A 164 16.03 18.58 -17.96
N SER A 165 16.53 17.46 -18.48
CA SER A 165 15.76 16.45 -19.22
C SER A 165 14.80 15.63 -18.34
N TYR A 166 14.87 15.73 -17.01
CA TYR A 166 14.05 14.96 -16.07
C TYR A 166 12.68 15.61 -15.73
N GLN A 167 12.40 16.82 -16.22
CA GLN A 167 11.24 17.62 -15.78
C GLN A 167 9.86 17.12 -16.25
N ALA A 168 9.78 16.13 -17.15
CA ALA A 168 8.50 15.59 -17.65
C ALA A 168 8.44 14.04 -17.69
N ALA A 169 9.35 13.35 -17.00
CA ALA A 169 9.37 11.88 -16.98
C ALA A 169 8.51 11.32 -15.83
N THR A 170 7.82 10.20 -16.02
CA THR A 170 7.14 9.50 -14.91
C THR A 170 8.16 8.85 -13.97
N PHE A 171 7.72 8.36 -12.81
CA PHE A 171 8.58 7.61 -11.87
C PHE A 171 9.26 6.42 -12.55
N LEU A 172 8.50 5.63 -13.32
CA LEU A 172 9.03 4.48 -14.07
C LEU A 172 10.04 4.90 -15.15
N ALA A 173 9.81 6.02 -15.83
CA ALA A 173 10.75 6.54 -16.82
C ALA A 173 12.08 6.94 -16.17
N ARG A 174 12.05 7.63 -15.02
CA ARG A 174 13.27 7.97 -14.26
C ARG A 174 13.98 6.74 -13.74
N LEU A 175 13.24 5.71 -13.33
CA LEU A 175 13.80 4.47 -12.83
C LEU A 175 14.69 3.78 -13.88
N GLN A 176 14.37 3.88 -15.17
CA GLN A 176 15.19 3.30 -16.24
C GLN A 176 16.63 3.85 -16.29
N ALA A 177 16.82 5.09 -15.84
CA ALA A 177 18.08 5.83 -15.96
C ALA A 177 18.82 6.00 -14.62
N MET A 178 18.48 5.23 -13.58
CA MET A 178 19.17 5.34 -12.29
C MET A 178 20.68 5.03 -12.42
N PRO A 179 21.54 5.75 -11.68
CA PRO A 179 22.98 5.49 -11.68
C PRO A 179 23.29 4.12 -11.06
N PRO A 180 24.47 3.55 -11.35
CA PRO A 180 24.92 2.31 -10.70
C PRO A 180 24.85 2.38 -9.17
N LEU A 181 24.58 1.22 -8.54
CA LEU A 181 24.65 1.07 -7.10
C LEU A 181 26.11 1.25 -6.64
N LYS A 182 26.32 2.08 -5.61
CA LYS A 182 27.58 2.11 -4.87
C LYS A 182 27.57 0.94 -3.89
N GLU A 183 28.59 0.09 -3.97
CA GLU A 183 28.64 -1.19 -3.27
C GLU A 183 29.42 -1.12 -1.96
N GLU A 184 30.16 -0.04 -1.72
CA GLU A 184 31.00 0.11 -0.55
C GLU A 184 30.17 -0.01 0.75
N GLY A 185 30.57 -0.95 1.61
CA GLY A 185 29.89 -1.21 2.90
C GLY A 185 28.65 -2.10 2.80
N LEU A 186 28.25 -2.55 1.61
CA LEU A 186 27.16 -3.51 1.44
C LEU A 186 27.67 -4.95 1.39
N TRP A 187 26.92 -5.87 2.00
CA TRP A 187 27.16 -7.30 1.80
C TRP A 187 26.73 -7.75 0.39
N PRO A 188 27.34 -8.80 -0.19
CA PRO A 188 26.95 -9.34 -1.50
C PRO A 188 25.46 -9.64 -1.63
N ALA A 189 24.83 -10.17 -0.57
CA ALA A 189 23.40 -10.42 -0.52
C ALA A 189 22.56 -9.12 -0.62
N GLN A 190 23.00 -8.04 0.03
CA GLN A 190 22.33 -6.73 -0.02
C GLN A 190 22.46 -6.08 -1.40
N ILE A 191 23.66 -6.16 -2.00
CA ILE A 191 23.93 -5.69 -3.37
C ILE A 191 22.98 -6.38 -4.35
N THR A 192 22.87 -7.71 -4.25
CA THR A 192 22.00 -8.53 -5.10
C THR A 192 20.54 -8.15 -4.90
N ALA A 193 20.09 -8.04 -3.64
CA ALA A 193 18.71 -7.65 -3.31
C ALA A 193 18.33 -6.28 -3.89
N ILE A 194 19.18 -5.26 -3.72
CA ILE A 194 18.92 -3.91 -4.24
C ILE A 194 18.85 -3.92 -5.78
N ARG A 195 19.81 -4.58 -6.44
CA ARG A 195 19.81 -4.70 -7.91
C ARG A 195 18.55 -5.40 -8.44
N ASN A 196 18.13 -6.49 -7.79
CA ASN A 196 16.95 -7.23 -8.22
C ASN A 196 15.66 -6.47 -7.95
N LEU A 197 15.58 -5.69 -6.86
CA LEU A 197 14.47 -4.76 -6.64
C LEU A 197 14.40 -3.70 -7.74
N GLU A 198 15.51 -3.05 -8.08
CA GLU A 198 15.56 -2.06 -9.16
C GLU A 198 15.13 -2.65 -10.49
N LYS A 199 15.64 -3.85 -10.82
CA LYS A 199 15.24 -4.58 -12.02
C LYS A 199 13.74 -4.88 -12.01
N SER A 200 13.21 -5.38 -10.90
CA SER A 200 11.79 -5.70 -10.75
C SER A 200 10.89 -4.49 -10.99
N LEU A 201 11.20 -3.34 -10.37
CA LEU A 201 10.42 -2.13 -10.57
C LEU A 201 10.61 -1.56 -11.99
N LYS A 202 11.80 -1.64 -12.59
CA LYS A 202 12.06 -1.24 -14.00
C LYS A 202 11.20 -2.02 -14.97
N GLU A 203 10.98 -3.30 -14.70
CA GLU A 203 10.09 -4.20 -15.45
C GLU A 203 8.60 -3.97 -15.13
N ASN A 204 8.27 -2.92 -14.37
CA ASN A 204 6.91 -2.58 -13.96
C ASN A 204 6.20 -3.73 -13.20
N ARG A 205 6.95 -4.48 -12.37
CA ARG A 205 6.39 -5.48 -11.46
C ARG A 205 6.03 -4.81 -10.13
N PRO A 206 4.73 -4.59 -9.84
CA PRO A 206 4.28 -3.72 -8.75
C PRO A 206 4.49 -4.31 -7.36
N ARG A 207 4.74 -5.62 -7.25
CA ARG A 207 4.90 -6.33 -5.98
C ARG A 207 6.20 -7.13 -6.03
N ALA A 208 7.10 -6.89 -5.08
CA ALA A 208 8.39 -7.59 -4.97
C ALA A 208 8.59 -8.12 -3.55
N LEU A 209 9.14 -9.33 -3.43
CA LEU A 209 9.39 -9.99 -2.15
C LEU A 209 10.89 -10.25 -1.95
N ILE A 210 11.42 -9.84 -0.81
CA ILE A 210 12.74 -10.24 -0.33
C ILE A 210 12.58 -11.23 0.81
N GLN A 211 13.17 -12.41 0.64
CA GLN A 211 13.38 -13.37 1.71
C GLN A 211 14.82 -13.24 2.23
N MET A 212 14.97 -12.81 3.47
CA MET A 212 16.28 -12.62 4.10
C MET A 212 16.23 -13.03 5.57
N ALA A 213 17.22 -13.81 6.01
CA ALA A 213 17.34 -14.27 7.39
C ALA A 213 17.29 -13.11 8.40
N THR A 214 16.76 -13.35 9.59
CA THR A 214 16.84 -12.36 10.68
C THR A 214 18.30 -12.08 11.03
N GLY A 215 18.64 -10.81 11.23
CA GLY A 215 20.03 -10.38 11.43
C GLY A 215 20.84 -10.14 10.14
N SER A 216 20.36 -10.54 8.96
CA SER A 216 21.09 -10.35 7.69
C SER A 216 20.95 -8.95 7.05
N GLY A 217 20.52 -7.96 7.83
CA GLY A 217 20.50 -6.55 7.39
C GLY A 217 19.33 -6.15 6.47
N LYS A 218 18.17 -6.80 6.59
CA LYS A 218 16.93 -6.47 5.84
C LYS A 218 16.60 -4.98 5.83
N THR A 219 16.54 -4.38 7.02
CA THR A 219 16.17 -2.97 7.20
C THR A 219 17.16 -2.05 6.49
N PHE A 220 18.46 -2.30 6.65
CA PHE A 220 19.52 -1.54 5.99
C PHE A 220 19.47 -1.65 4.45
N THR A 221 19.23 -2.85 3.91
CA THR A 221 18.98 -3.08 2.48
C THR A 221 17.81 -2.24 1.98
N SER A 222 16.72 -2.23 2.75
CA SER A 222 15.50 -1.50 2.38
C SER A 222 15.70 0.01 2.43
N ILE A 223 16.37 0.54 3.47
CA ILE A 223 16.72 1.96 3.56
C ILE A 223 17.62 2.38 2.39
N SER A 224 18.61 1.56 2.03
CA SER A 224 19.51 1.82 0.90
C SER A 224 18.75 1.89 -0.43
N PHE A 225 17.80 0.99 -0.64
CA PHE A 225 16.93 1.00 -1.81
C PHE A 225 16.00 2.23 -1.82
N ILE A 226 15.34 2.52 -0.70
CA ILE A 226 14.47 3.69 -0.53
C ILE A 226 15.22 4.99 -0.81
N TYR A 227 16.43 5.15 -0.26
CA TYR A 227 17.27 6.32 -0.48
C TYR A 227 17.48 6.53 -1.99
N ARG A 228 17.81 5.46 -2.73
CA ARG A 228 18.03 5.53 -4.18
C ARG A 228 16.77 5.89 -4.95
N LEU A 229 15.61 5.36 -4.57
CA LEU A 229 14.33 5.71 -5.19
C LEU A 229 13.98 7.19 -5.01
N ILE A 230 14.19 7.74 -3.81
CA ILE A 230 13.96 9.16 -3.54
C ILE A 230 14.98 10.00 -4.32
N LYS A 231 16.27 9.68 -4.19
CA LYS A 231 17.37 10.49 -4.74
C LYS A 231 17.42 10.50 -6.27
N PHE A 232 17.18 9.35 -6.92
CA PHE A 232 17.42 9.18 -8.36
C PHE A 232 16.17 8.91 -9.19
N ALA A 233 15.16 8.24 -8.63
CA ALA A 233 13.90 8.00 -9.32
C ALA A 233 12.83 9.06 -8.99
N GLY A 234 13.08 9.97 -8.04
CA GLY A 234 12.17 11.03 -7.65
C GLY A 234 10.90 10.50 -6.98
N ALA A 235 11.00 9.42 -6.19
CA ALA A 235 9.90 8.98 -5.34
C ALA A 235 9.47 10.09 -4.39
N ARG A 236 8.17 10.41 -4.38
CA ARG A 236 7.60 11.54 -3.66
C ARG A 236 7.50 11.24 -2.17
N ARG A 237 6.96 10.07 -1.82
CA ARG A 237 6.79 9.62 -0.43
C ARG A 237 6.75 8.10 -0.33
N ILE A 238 7.36 7.58 0.73
CA ILE A 238 7.44 6.17 1.07
C ILE A 238 6.65 5.91 2.34
N LEU A 239 5.89 4.82 2.39
CA LEU A 239 5.32 4.29 3.61
C LEU A 239 6.11 3.05 4.04
N PHE A 240 6.64 3.06 5.26
CA PHE A 240 7.32 1.92 5.87
C PHE A 240 6.43 1.36 7.00
N LEU A 241 5.87 0.17 6.77
CA LEU A 241 5.00 -0.53 7.68
C LEU A 241 5.77 -1.56 8.51
N VAL A 242 5.45 -1.59 9.79
CA VAL A 242 5.98 -2.57 10.76
C VAL A 242 4.83 -3.23 11.52
N ASP A 243 5.11 -4.36 12.20
CA ASP A 243 4.11 -5.10 12.98
C ASP A 243 3.67 -4.35 14.26
N ARG A 244 4.58 -3.58 14.90
CA ARG A 244 4.37 -3.00 16.24
C ARG A 244 5.08 -1.66 16.46
N GLY A 245 4.61 -0.89 17.45
CA GLY A 245 5.12 0.44 17.81
C GLY A 245 6.61 0.48 18.13
N ASN A 246 7.10 -0.46 18.95
CA ASN A 246 8.53 -0.56 19.26
C ASN A 246 9.43 -0.78 18.02
N LEU A 247 8.97 -1.56 17.03
CA LEU A 247 9.67 -1.75 15.76
C LEU A 247 9.70 -0.47 14.94
N ALA A 248 8.64 0.34 14.98
CA ALA A 248 8.60 1.63 14.28
C ALA A 248 9.67 2.59 14.82
N GLU A 249 9.90 2.58 16.13
CA GLU A 249 10.98 3.36 16.75
C GLU A 249 12.36 2.85 16.35
N GLN A 250 12.57 1.54 16.30
CA GLN A 250 13.83 0.94 15.85
C GLN A 250 14.10 1.30 14.38
N THR A 251 13.10 1.16 13.51
CA THR A 251 13.23 1.56 12.10
C THR A 251 13.57 3.04 11.97
N LEU A 252 12.93 3.93 12.74
CA LEU A 252 13.27 5.35 12.73
C LEU A 252 14.75 5.61 13.09
N LYS A 253 15.27 4.91 14.12
CA LYS A 253 16.68 5.01 14.52
C LYS A 253 17.62 4.55 13.40
N GLU A 254 17.29 3.47 12.70
CA GLU A 254 18.05 2.99 11.54
C GLU A 254 18.09 4.03 10.42
N PHE A 255 16.96 4.68 10.09
CA PHE A 255 16.95 5.80 9.14
C PHE A 255 17.83 6.97 9.62
N GLN A 256 17.76 7.32 10.91
CA GLN A 256 18.57 8.42 11.47
C GLN A 256 20.07 8.12 11.50
N GLN A 257 20.45 6.84 11.54
CA GLN A 257 21.84 6.40 11.56
C GLN A 257 22.41 6.13 10.16
N TYR A 258 21.55 5.90 9.16
CA TYR A 258 21.95 5.65 7.78
C TYR A 258 22.73 6.84 7.21
N VAL A 259 23.97 6.60 6.81
CA VAL A 259 24.85 7.57 6.14
C VAL A 259 24.75 7.38 4.64
N SER A 260 24.52 8.47 3.90
CA SER A 260 24.47 8.43 2.44
C SER A 260 25.81 7.97 1.86
N PRO A 261 25.82 7.03 0.90
CA PRO A 261 27.04 6.72 0.15
C PRO A 261 27.33 7.77 -0.94
N TYR A 262 26.48 8.79 -1.10
CA TYR A 262 26.57 9.79 -2.17
C TYR A 262 26.96 11.19 -1.69
N ASN A 263 26.85 11.47 -0.39
CA ASN A 263 27.22 12.74 0.22
C ASN A 263 27.57 12.51 1.71
N ASN A 264 27.85 13.58 2.44
CA ASN A 264 28.25 13.51 3.85
C ASN A 264 27.07 13.63 4.84
N PHE A 265 25.83 13.54 4.36
CA PHE A 265 24.64 13.63 5.20
C PHE A 265 24.10 12.26 5.58
N LYS A 266 23.47 12.20 6.73
CA LYS A 266 22.59 11.09 7.09
C LYS A 266 21.26 11.20 6.36
N PHE A 267 20.53 10.10 6.26
CA PHE A 267 19.22 10.09 5.59
C PHE A 267 18.29 11.19 6.14
N SER A 268 18.15 11.26 7.47
CA SER A 268 17.24 12.20 8.13
C SER A 268 17.69 13.66 8.09
N GLU A 269 18.95 13.91 7.73
CA GLU A 269 19.48 15.27 7.50
C GLU A 269 19.13 15.76 6.08
N GLU A 270 19.00 14.84 5.12
CA GLU A 270 18.62 15.15 3.74
C GLU A 270 17.10 15.08 3.50
N TYR A 271 16.42 14.15 4.17
CA TYR A 271 15.00 13.86 3.97
C TYR A 271 14.26 13.71 5.29
N ILE A 272 13.10 14.37 5.40
CA ILE A 272 12.25 14.24 6.58
C ILE A 272 11.66 12.82 6.65
N VAL A 273 11.90 12.18 7.79
CA VAL A 273 11.35 10.88 8.17
C VAL A 273 10.40 11.09 9.34
N GLN A 274 9.12 10.81 9.12
CA GLN A 274 8.07 10.99 10.11
C GLN A 274 7.64 9.64 10.68
N ARG A 275 7.63 9.47 12.00
CA ARG A 275 6.86 8.40 12.64
C ARG A 275 5.43 8.87 12.85
N LEU A 276 4.45 8.18 12.29
CA LEU A 276 3.04 8.57 12.43
C LEU A 276 2.54 8.12 13.80
N GLN A 277 2.17 9.11 14.64
CA GLN A 277 1.58 8.91 15.97
C GLN A 277 0.12 9.38 16.03
N GLY A 278 -0.42 9.87 14.91
CA GLY A 278 -1.74 10.45 14.79
C GLY A 278 -2.15 10.55 13.32
N ASN A 279 -3.25 11.26 13.04
CA ASN A 279 -3.85 11.30 11.70
C ASN A 279 -3.22 12.33 10.74
N GLN A 280 -2.16 13.02 11.16
CA GLN A 280 -1.50 14.03 10.35
C GLN A 280 -0.24 13.48 9.68
N ILE A 281 -0.19 13.59 8.36
CA ILE A 281 1.01 13.34 7.55
C ILE A 281 1.67 14.69 7.26
N ASP A 282 2.94 14.82 7.60
CA ASP A 282 3.74 15.99 7.22
C ASP A 282 3.88 16.01 5.69
N THR A 283 3.45 17.11 5.07
CA THR A 283 3.46 17.28 3.62
C THR A 283 4.85 17.19 3.02
N THR A 284 5.90 17.48 3.80
CA THR A 284 7.30 17.48 3.40
C THR A 284 8.03 16.16 3.72
N ALA A 285 7.43 15.28 4.53
CA ALA A 285 8.00 13.98 4.83
C ALA A 285 8.13 13.13 3.57
N ARG A 286 9.34 12.58 3.35
CA ARG A 286 9.64 11.65 2.27
C ARG A 286 9.48 10.20 2.70
N VAL A 287 9.59 9.92 3.99
CA VAL A 287 9.34 8.59 4.57
C VAL A 287 8.38 8.75 5.74
N CYS A 288 7.32 7.97 5.74
CA CYS A 288 6.40 7.82 6.87
C CYS A 288 6.56 6.40 7.43
N ILE A 289 6.77 6.28 8.74
CA ILE A 289 6.91 4.99 9.43
C ILE A 289 5.72 4.83 10.37
N CYS A 290 5.00 3.71 10.27
CA CYS A 290 3.92 3.41 11.21
C CYS A 290 3.60 1.91 11.26
N THR A 291 2.77 1.54 12.23
CA THR A 291 2.17 0.20 12.25
C THR A 291 1.04 0.10 11.22
N LEU A 292 0.67 -1.13 10.89
CA LEU A 292 -0.43 -1.39 9.96
C LEU A 292 -1.79 -0.98 10.57
N GLN A 293 -1.94 -1.19 11.87
CA GLN A 293 -3.03 -0.76 12.74
C GLN A 293 -3.21 0.76 12.70
N ARG A 294 -2.12 1.52 12.85
CA ARG A 294 -2.14 2.99 12.79
C ARG A 294 -2.62 3.46 11.43
N MET A 295 -2.07 2.91 10.34
CA MET A 295 -2.49 3.32 9.00
C MET A 295 -3.95 2.99 8.72
N TYR A 296 -4.43 1.81 9.12
CA TYR A 296 -5.85 1.46 9.03
C TYR A 296 -6.74 2.46 9.78
N SER A 297 -6.37 2.80 11.03
CA SER A 297 -7.11 3.79 11.83
C SER A 297 -7.16 5.15 11.15
N MET A 298 -6.02 5.61 10.61
CA MET A 298 -5.91 6.86 9.86
C MET A 298 -6.81 6.87 8.62
N LEU A 299 -6.81 5.77 7.86
CA LEU A 299 -7.67 5.62 6.67
C LEU A 299 -9.16 5.65 7.05
N LYS A 300 -9.53 5.08 8.20
CA LYS A 300 -10.90 5.17 8.76
C LYS A 300 -11.22 6.52 9.42
N GLY A 301 -10.26 7.45 9.51
CA GLY A 301 -10.43 8.74 10.18
C GLY A 301 -10.60 8.63 11.70
N ARG A 302 -10.05 7.58 12.31
CA ARG A 302 -10.12 7.29 13.75
C ARG A 302 -8.77 7.51 14.40
N ASP A 303 -8.77 7.92 15.66
CA ASP A 303 -7.55 7.89 16.47
C ASP A 303 -7.31 6.49 17.03
N LEU A 304 -6.03 6.10 17.06
CA LEU A 304 -5.57 4.86 17.69
C LEU A 304 -4.82 5.19 18.99
N PRO A 305 -5.27 4.67 20.14
CA PRO A 305 -4.50 4.71 21.39
C PRO A 305 -3.11 4.05 21.25
N ALA A 306 -2.10 4.58 21.92
CA ALA A 306 -0.72 4.12 21.79
C ALA A 306 -0.49 2.68 22.29
N ASP A 307 -1.26 2.22 23.29
CA ASP A 307 -1.20 0.87 23.82
C ASP A 307 -1.63 -0.20 22.80
N LEU A 308 -2.57 0.13 21.91
CA LEU A 308 -3.02 -0.77 20.85
C LEU A 308 -2.00 -0.90 19.69
N GLU A 309 -0.99 -0.02 19.62
CA GLU A 309 0.10 -0.16 18.64
C GLU A 309 1.14 -1.22 19.04
N GLU A 310 1.18 -1.62 20.31
CA GLU A 310 2.13 -2.61 20.82
C GLU A 310 1.62 -4.06 20.62
N GLU A 311 0.34 -4.22 20.29
CA GLU A 311 -0.25 -5.51 19.94
C GLU A 311 0.12 -5.90 18.50
N SER A 312 0.64 -7.12 18.28
CA SER A 312 0.91 -7.58 16.90
C SER A 312 -0.36 -7.72 16.08
N VAL A 313 -0.18 -7.59 14.77
CA VAL A 313 -1.20 -7.82 13.75
C VAL A 313 -1.85 -9.22 13.91
N ASP A 314 -1.06 -10.25 14.23
CA ASP A 314 -1.56 -11.63 14.42
C ASP A 314 -2.45 -11.79 15.66
N GLN A 315 -2.11 -11.12 16.76
CA GLN A 315 -2.89 -11.19 18.01
C GLN A 315 -4.24 -10.52 17.84
N LEU A 316 -4.23 -9.35 17.20
CA LEU A 316 -5.43 -8.63 16.80
C LEU A 316 -6.29 -9.48 15.85
N GLY A 317 -5.68 -10.06 14.81
CA GLY A 317 -6.39 -10.93 13.86
C GLY A 317 -7.11 -12.11 14.52
N LYS A 318 -6.52 -12.74 15.54
CA LYS A 318 -7.15 -13.82 16.31
C LYS A 318 -8.30 -13.33 17.19
N LEU A 319 -8.15 -12.17 17.84
CA LEU A 319 -9.21 -11.55 18.64
C LEU A 319 -10.50 -11.32 17.82
N PHE A 320 -10.35 -10.95 16.54
CA PHE A 320 -11.49 -10.70 15.65
C PHE A 320 -11.99 -11.95 14.93
N GLY A 321 -11.14 -12.95 14.74
CA GLY A 321 -11.51 -14.24 14.14
C GLY A 321 -12.54 -15.04 14.97
N ASP A 322 -12.44 -14.99 16.30
CA ASP A 322 -13.34 -15.73 17.20
C ASP A 322 -14.76 -15.12 17.28
N ILE A 323 -14.91 -13.84 16.95
CA ILE A 323 -16.22 -13.17 16.92
C ILE A 323 -16.95 -13.50 15.60
N GLY A 324 -16.22 -13.72 14.50
CA GLY A 324 -16.76 -13.99 13.17
C GLY A 324 -17.26 -15.43 12.93
N GLN A 325 -16.94 -16.39 13.81
CA GLN A 325 -17.39 -17.79 13.66
C GLN A 325 -18.69 -18.13 14.40
N ARG A 326 -19.32 -17.19 15.12
CA ARG A 326 -20.70 -17.37 15.60
C ARG A 326 -21.72 -17.03 14.51
N ARG A 327 -21.62 -17.66 13.34
CA ARG A 327 -22.76 -17.80 12.43
C ARG A 327 -23.52 -19.06 12.81
N THR A 328 -24.74 -18.85 13.29
CA THR A 328 -25.76 -19.86 13.54
C THR A 328 -25.97 -20.70 12.28
N SER A 329 -25.61 -21.98 12.33
CA SER A 329 -26.16 -22.98 11.40
C SER A 329 -27.63 -23.24 11.78
N PRO A 330 -28.60 -23.02 10.90
CA PRO A 330 -29.95 -23.50 11.09
C PRO A 330 -30.00 -24.95 10.61
N ASP A 331 -29.93 -25.89 11.56
CA ASP A 331 -30.66 -27.17 11.56
C ASP A 331 -29.90 -28.21 12.39
N LYS A 332 -30.46 -28.47 13.58
CA LYS A 332 -30.67 -29.82 14.11
C LYS A 332 -31.62 -29.73 15.29
N ALA A 333 -32.91 -29.84 14.98
CA ALA A 333 -33.93 -30.16 15.96
C ALA A 333 -33.73 -31.61 16.44
N ARG A 334 -33.45 -31.78 17.74
CA ARG A 334 -34.03 -32.84 18.59
C ARG A 334 -33.71 -32.55 20.04
N GLY A 335 -34.75 -32.62 20.86
CA GLY A 335 -34.79 -32.05 22.20
C GLY A 335 -33.98 -32.81 23.23
N GLU A 336 -33.77 -32.16 24.36
CA GLU A 336 -34.32 -32.58 25.64
C GLU A 336 -34.17 -31.47 26.68
N ARG A 337 -34.97 -31.63 27.74
CA ARG A 337 -35.43 -30.67 28.74
C ARG A 337 -34.36 -29.80 29.42
N ALA A 338 -34.81 -28.59 29.74
CA ALA A 338 -34.22 -27.66 30.67
C ALA A 338 -34.03 -28.27 32.07
N ALA A 339 -32.87 -28.02 32.65
CA ALA A 339 -32.65 -28.05 34.09
C ALA A 339 -31.88 -26.77 34.47
N GLU A 340 -32.59 -25.85 35.11
CA GLU A 340 -32.02 -24.74 35.86
C GLU A 340 -31.30 -25.27 37.10
N LEU A 341 -30.05 -24.86 37.33
CA LEU A 341 -29.40 -24.88 38.65
C LEU A 341 -28.43 -23.67 38.75
N PRO A 342 -28.17 -23.19 39.98
CA PRO A 342 -28.15 -21.76 40.29
C PRO A 342 -26.76 -21.11 40.31
N ASP A 343 -26.79 -19.77 40.26
CA ASP A 343 -25.71 -18.89 40.70
C ASP A 343 -25.17 -19.31 42.08
N SER A 344 -23.91 -19.74 42.13
CA SER A 344 -22.93 -19.18 43.08
C SER A 344 -21.56 -19.84 42.93
N ALA A 345 -20.55 -18.97 43.03
CA ALA A 345 -19.13 -19.24 43.23
C ALA A 345 -18.30 -19.66 41.99
N MET A 346 -17.77 -18.67 41.29
CA MET A 346 -16.35 -18.64 40.89
C MET A 346 -15.82 -17.20 41.04
N SER A 347 -15.01 -17.06 42.09
CA SER A 347 -14.24 -15.88 42.45
C SER A 347 -12.99 -15.75 41.58
N SER A 348 -12.63 -14.50 41.32
CA SER A 348 -11.27 -13.98 41.08
C SER A 348 -10.48 -14.51 39.88
N ALA A 349 -10.82 -13.98 38.70
CA ALA A 349 -9.83 -13.48 37.77
C ALA A 349 -10.39 -12.20 37.14
N ALA A 350 -10.24 -11.09 37.86
CA ALA A 350 -10.56 -9.78 37.33
C ALA A 350 -9.55 -9.45 36.21
N THR A 351 -9.88 -9.85 34.99
CA THR A 351 -9.37 -9.20 33.79
C THR A 351 -9.68 -7.71 33.96
N ARG A 352 -8.67 -6.89 34.19
CA ARG A 352 -8.78 -5.43 34.07
C ARG A 352 -9.14 -5.14 32.61
N ALA A 353 -10.43 -5.20 32.29
CA ALA A 353 -10.96 -4.57 31.11
C ALA A 353 -10.67 -3.07 31.26
N THR A 354 -9.74 -2.56 30.46
CA THR A 354 -9.66 -1.12 30.23
C THR A 354 -11.00 -0.68 29.63
N PRO A 355 -11.59 0.46 30.03
CA PRO A 355 -12.92 0.87 29.54
C PRO A 355 -12.98 1.17 28.03
N TYR A 356 -11.86 1.06 27.31
CA TYR A 356 -11.71 1.52 25.92
C TYR A 356 -11.17 0.46 24.94
N GLY A 357 -10.76 -0.74 25.38
CA GLY A 357 -10.09 -1.71 24.50
C GLY A 357 -11.01 -2.67 23.74
N GLY A 358 -12.16 -3.06 24.31
CA GLY A 358 -12.97 -4.17 23.78
C GLY A 358 -13.89 -3.83 22.60
N ALA A 359 -14.17 -2.55 22.34
CA ALA A 359 -15.21 -2.13 21.40
C ALA A 359 -14.69 -1.47 20.11
N LEU A 360 -13.43 -1.00 20.07
CA LEU A 360 -12.95 -0.19 18.95
C LEU A 360 -12.72 -0.99 17.65
N LEU A 361 -12.64 -2.31 17.75
CA LEU A 361 -12.24 -3.19 16.65
C LEU A 361 -13.06 -4.49 16.55
N SER A 362 -14.13 -4.68 17.33
CA SER A 362 -14.85 -5.97 17.46
C SER A 362 -15.37 -6.56 16.15
N THR A 363 -15.41 -5.76 15.07
CA THR A 363 -15.40 -6.21 13.67
C THR A 363 -14.54 -5.23 12.86
N ILE A 364 -13.44 -5.70 12.25
CA ILE A 364 -12.67 -4.85 11.33
C ILE A 364 -13.56 -4.54 10.11
N GLU A 365 -13.81 -3.27 9.86
CA GLU A 365 -14.66 -2.80 8.77
C GLU A 365 -13.88 -2.65 7.45
N PRO A 366 -14.55 -2.73 6.29
CA PRO A 366 -13.96 -2.32 5.03
C PRO A 366 -13.42 -0.88 5.07
N ILE A 367 -12.29 -0.64 4.40
CA ILE A 367 -11.76 0.70 4.17
C ILE A 367 -12.60 1.37 3.07
N GLU A 368 -12.92 2.64 3.25
CA GLU A 368 -13.56 3.50 2.24
C GLU A 368 -12.54 4.55 1.76
N TYR A 369 -12.83 5.22 0.64
CA TYR A 369 -11.93 6.25 0.12
C TYR A 369 -11.86 7.43 1.09
N ASN A 370 -10.64 7.75 1.52
CA ASN A 370 -10.39 8.87 2.42
C ASN A 370 -9.73 10.03 1.63
N PRO A 371 -10.45 11.14 1.37
CA PRO A 371 -9.91 12.24 0.57
C PRO A 371 -8.76 13.01 1.25
N ASN A 372 -8.57 12.83 2.56
CA ASN A 372 -7.44 13.40 3.30
C ASN A 372 -6.17 12.57 3.14
N ILE A 373 -6.30 11.29 2.77
CA ILE A 373 -5.20 10.38 2.48
C ILE A 373 -5.48 9.74 1.10
N PRO A 374 -5.27 10.46 -0.01
CA PRO A 374 -5.57 9.96 -1.36
C PRO A 374 -4.77 8.71 -1.72
N ILE A 375 -5.21 7.97 -2.74
CA ILE A 375 -4.56 6.71 -3.16
C ILE A 375 -3.11 6.93 -3.63
N GLU A 376 -2.77 8.14 -4.07
CA GLU A 376 -1.44 8.54 -4.51
C GLU A 376 -0.55 9.13 -3.42
N THR A 377 -0.95 9.03 -2.15
CA THR A 377 -0.19 9.60 -1.02
C THR A 377 1.22 9.03 -0.93
N PHE A 378 1.39 7.76 -1.30
CA PHE A 378 2.67 7.04 -1.27
C PHE A 378 2.93 6.43 -2.65
N ASP A 379 4.17 6.56 -3.13
CA ASP A 379 4.60 5.92 -4.39
C ASP A 379 5.10 4.49 -4.14
N ILE A 380 5.64 4.24 -2.94
CA ILE A 380 6.16 2.94 -2.52
C ILE A 380 5.72 2.64 -1.09
N ILE A 381 5.31 1.40 -0.87
CA ILE A 381 5.06 0.81 0.44
C ILE A 381 6.08 -0.29 0.67
N VAL A 382 6.80 -0.21 1.79
CA VAL A 382 7.64 -1.29 2.30
C VAL A 382 6.97 -1.86 3.53
N THR A 383 6.77 -3.17 3.60
CA THR A 383 6.29 -3.84 4.81
C THR A 383 7.36 -4.80 5.33
N ASP A 384 7.79 -4.57 6.56
CA ASP A 384 8.58 -5.56 7.29
C ASP A 384 7.67 -6.67 7.81
N GLU A 385 8.26 -7.85 8.02
CA GLU A 385 7.56 -9.10 8.36
C GLU A 385 6.27 -9.31 7.54
N ALA A 386 6.41 -9.16 6.22
CA ALA A 386 5.32 -9.17 5.25
C ALA A 386 4.41 -10.41 5.37
N HIS A 387 4.92 -11.53 5.88
CA HIS A 387 4.12 -12.72 6.11
C HIS A 387 2.99 -12.50 7.12
N ARG A 388 3.07 -11.53 8.04
CA ARG A 388 2.01 -11.19 9.01
C ARG A 388 1.05 -10.13 8.48
N SER A 389 1.57 -9.19 7.70
CA SER A 389 0.86 -8.01 7.19
C SER A 389 -0.15 -8.29 6.07
N ILE A 390 0.00 -9.41 5.36
CA ILE A 390 -0.78 -9.73 4.15
C ILE A 390 -2.06 -10.52 4.42
N TYR A 391 -2.32 -10.92 5.67
CA TYR A 391 -3.46 -11.77 5.99
C TYR A 391 -4.71 -10.96 6.35
N ASN A 392 -5.87 -11.54 5.99
CA ASN A 392 -7.20 -11.09 6.39
C ASN A 392 -7.47 -9.62 6.02
N LEU A 393 -8.13 -8.89 6.92
CA LEU A 393 -8.63 -7.54 6.71
C LEU A 393 -7.52 -6.46 6.61
N TRP A 394 -6.27 -6.79 6.92
CA TRP A 394 -5.12 -5.88 6.88
C TRP A 394 -4.58 -5.66 5.47
N ALA A 395 -4.77 -6.62 4.56
CA ALA A 395 -4.42 -6.47 3.15
C ALA A 395 -5.03 -5.21 2.51
N GLN A 396 -6.19 -4.77 3.01
CA GLN A 396 -6.86 -3.54 2.55
C GLN A 396 -5.96 -2.30 2.66
N VAL A 397 -5.11 -2.20 3.69
CA VAL A 397 -4.17 -1.07 3.82
C VAL A 397 -3.12 -1.11 2.72
N LEU A 398 -2.60 -2.31 2.41
CA LEU A 398 -1.60 -2.52 1.36
C LEU A 398 -2.18 -2.30 -0.04
N GLU A 399 -3.49 -2.50 -0.21
CA GLU A 399 -4.19 -2.42 -1.49
C GLU A 399 -4.92 -1.08 -1.71
N TYR A 400 -4.95 -0.21 -0.71
CA TYR A 400 -5.58 1.11 -0.79
C TYR A 400 -4.81 2.08 -1.70
N PHE A 401 -3.48 2.06 -1.65
CA PHE A 401 -2.64 3.03 -2.37
C PHE A 401 -2.26 2.54 -3.77
N ASP A 402 -2.18 3.47 -4.74
CA ASP A 402 -1.54 3.21 -6.04
C ASP A 402 -0.01 3.29 -5.87
N ALA A 403 0.57 2.24 -5.28
CA ALA A 403 1.97 2.19 -4.89
C ALA A 403 2.65 0.87 -5.29
N TYR A 404 3.98 0.92 -5.46
CA TYR A 404 4.80 -0.28 -5.51
C TYR A 404 4.96 -0.89 -4.11
N LEU A 405 4.77 -2.20 -3.99
CA LEU A 405 4.84 -2.95 -2.73
C LEU A 405 6.12 -3.75 -2.65
N VAL A 406 6.91 -3.53 -1.60
CA VAL A 406 8.09 -4.32 -1.27
C VAL A 406 7.87 -5.03 0.06
N GLY A 407 7.79 -6.36 0.02
CA GLY A 407 7.70 -7.19 1.21
C GLY A 407 9.09 -7.64 1.67
N LEU A 408 9.37 -7.50 2.96
CA LEU A 408 10.53 -8.09 3.61
C LEU A 408 10.06 -9.18 4.56
N THR A 409 10.70 -10.35 4.53
CA THR A 409 10.36 -11.43 5.47
C THR A 409 11.54 -12.38 5.63
N ALA A 410 11.66 -13.03 6.78
CA ALA A 410 12.56 -14.16 6.95
C ALA A 410 11.91 -15.50 6.58
N THR A 411 10.58 -15.58 6.68
CA THR A 411 9.83 -16.84 6.65
C THR A 411 8.57 -16.70 5.78
N PRO A 412 8.71 -16.62 4.45
CA PRO A 412 7.56 -16.52 3.55
C PRO A 412 6.75 -17.83 3.53
N GLY A 413 5.43 -17.72 3.57
CA GLY A 413 4.51 -18.83 3.32
C GLY A 413 4.01 -18.83 1.87
N LYS A 414 3.29 -19.89 1.46
CA LYS A 414 2.68 -19.99 0.11
C LYS A 414 1.80 -18.78 -0.24
N GLN A 415 1.03 -18.30 0.74
CA GLN A 415 0.17 -17.13 0.57
C GLN A 415 0.98 -15.84 0.39
N THR A 416 2.14 -15.71 1.06
CA THR A 416 3.09 -14.61 0.83
C THR A 416 3.58 -14.59 -0.61
N PHE A 417 4.03 -15.73 -1.13
CA PHE A 417 4.43 -15.81 -2.54
C PHE A 417 3.28 -15.47 -3.49
N GLY A 418 2.06 -15.92 -3.20
CA GLY A 418 0.86 -15.56 -3.97
C GLY A 418 0.59 -14.05 -3.99
N PHE A 419 0.59 -13.40 -2.83
CA PHE A 419 0.34 -11.96 -2.71
C PHE A 419 1.35 -11.11 -3.48
N PHE A 420 2.62 -11.53 -3.48
CA PHE A 420 3.70 -10.88 -4.24
C PHE A 420 3.87 -11.44 -5.66
N HIS A 421 2.86 -12.12 -6.21
CA HIS A 421 2.82 -12.62 -7.58
C HIS A 421 4.02 -13.50 -7.97
N GLN A 422 4.51 -14.32 -7.03
CA GLN A 422 5.71 -15.16 -7.21
C GLN A 422 6.98 -14.37 -7.57
N ASN A 423 6.98 -13.05 -7.34
CA ASN A 423 8.11 -12.18 -7.65
C ASN A 423 9.07 -12.10 -6.46
N LEU A 424 9.66 -13.25 -6.12
CA LEU A 424 10.77 -13.35 -5.18
C LEU A 424 12.03 -12.79 -5.84
N VAL A 425 12.49 -11.63 -5.38
CA VAL A 425 13.65 -10.94 -5.96
C VAL A 425 14.96 -11.34 -5.30
N MET A 426 14.92 -11.88 -4.09
CA MET A 426 16.09 -12.39 -3.38
C MET A 426 15.69 -13.46 -2.38
N GLU A 427 16.46 -14.55 -2.33
CA GLU A 427 16.43 -15.52 -1.24
C GLU A 427 17.81 -15.55 -0.58
N TYR A 428 17.84 -15.29 0.72
CA TYR A 428 19.03 -15.36 1.56
C TYR A 428 18.66 -15.95 2.91
N ASN A 429 18.64 -17.27 2.98
CA ASN A 429 18.21 -17.99 4.18
C ASN A 429 19.30 -18.02 5.27
N HIS A 430 18.98 -18.63 6.41
CA HIS A 430 19.88 -18.66 7.55
C HIS A 430 21.17 -19.44 7.23
N GLU A 431 21.05 -20.56 6.51
CA GLU A 431 22.16 -21.40 6.13
C GLU A 431 23.16 -20.63 5.25
N MET A 432 22.68 -19.85 4.29
CA MET A 432 23.50 -18.96 3.47
C MET A 432 24.16 -17.86 4.32
N ALA A 433 23.40 -17.23 5.21
CA ALA A 433 23.93 -16.20 6.10
C ALA A 433 25.03 -16.72 7.04
N VAL A 434 24.91 -17.96 7.51
CA VAL A 434 25.95 -18.63 8.31
C VAL A 434 27.17 -18.98 7.46
N ALA A 435 26.95 -19.51 6.24
CA ALA A 435 28.03 -19.86 5.32
C ALA A 435 28.88 -18.63 4.94
N ASP A 436 28.25 -17.47 4.79
CA ASP A 436 28.92 -16.21 4.47
C ASP A 436 29.51 -15.49 5.71
N GLY A 437 29.36 -16.06 6.91
CA GLY A 437 29.84 -15.47 8.17
C GLY A 437 29.07 -14.22 8.62
N VAL A 438 27.89 -13.96 8.05
CA VAL A 438 27.00 -12.85 8.44
C VAL A 438 26.28 -13.19 9.74
N ASN A 439 25.81 -14.44 9.87
CA ASN A 439 25.12 -14.93 11.06
C ASN A 439 25.96 -16.01 11.76
N VAL A 440 25.75 -16.12 13.07
CA VAL A 440 26.23 -17.29 13.83
C VAL A 440 25.26 -18.45 13.68
N ASN A 441 25.81 -19.67 13.69
CA ASN A 441 25.00 -20.88 13.76
C ASN A 441 24.40 -21.07 15.17
N TYR A 442 23.44 -21.98 15.31
CA TYR A 442 22.82 -22.32 16.58
C TYR A 442 22.83 -23.82 16.86
N ASP A 443 22.86 -24.17 18.15
CA ASP A 443 22.66 -25.52 18.64
C ASP A 443 21.23 -25.71 19.14
N VAL A 444 20.57 -26.81 18.73
CA VAL A 444 19.20 -27.10 19.15
C VAL A 444 19.19 -28.09 20.31
N TYR A 445 18.89 -27.60 21.50
CA TYR A 445 18.64 -28.44 22.68
C TYR A 445 17.14 -28.72 22.81
N ARG A 446 16.71 -29.93 22.43
CA ARG A 446 15.32 -30.34 22.62
C ARG A 446 15.11 -30.84 24.04
N ILE A 447 14.40 -30.06 24.84
CA ILE A 447 14.03 -30.42 26.21
C ILE A 447 12.62 -31.03 26.19
N LYS A 448 12.47 -32.20 26.79
CA LYS A 448 11.17 -32.81 27.07
C LYS A 448 11.00 -32.95 28.57
N THR A 449 9.80 -32.71 29.06
CA THR A 449 9.50 -32.92 30.48
C THR A 449 9.00 -34.35 30.71
N ALA A 450 9.26 -34.91 31.88
CA ALA A 450 8.71 -36.21 32.27
C ALA A 450 7.17 -36.23 32.16
N ILE A 451 6.51 -35.09 32.43
CA ILE A 451 5.05 -34.93 32.29
C ILE A 451 4.61 -34.98 30.82
N THR A 452 5.35 -34.36 29.90
CA THR A 452 5.03 -34.39 28.46
C THR A 452 5.18 -35.80 27.90
N GLU A 453 6.12 -36.59 28.43
CA GLU A 453 6.36 -37.96 27.95
C GLU A 453 5.47 -39.00 28.63
N ALA A 454 5.22 -38.89 29.93
CA ALA A 454 4.48 -39.88 30.72
C ALA A 454 3.03 -39.47 31.03
N GLY A 455 2.64 -38.24 30.72
CA GLY A 455 1.38 -37.64 31.16
C GLY A 455 1.43 -37.15 32.61
N SER A 456 0.40 -36.42 33.02
CA SER A 456 0.16 -36.03 34.42
C SER A 456 -1.33 -36.07 34.73
N LYS A 457 -1.65 -35.96 36.02
CA LYS A 457 -3.03 -35.83 36.51
C LYS A 457 -3.36 -34.35 36.67
N VAL A 458 -4.59 -33.97 36.34
CA VAL A 458 -5.18 -32.66 36.65
C VAL A 458 -6.29 -32.86 37.69
N GLU A 459 -6.53 -31.84 38.52
CA GLU A 459 -7.63 -31.88 39.48
C GLU A 459 -8.99 -31.94 38.77
N ALA A 460 -9.97 -32.57 39.42
CA ALA A 460 -11.33 -32.63 38.88
C ALA A 460 -11.94 -31.23 38.79
N GLY A 461 -12.55 -30.89 37.66
CA GLY A 461 -13.18 -29.57 37.39
C GLY A 461 -12.47 -28.73 36.33
N TYR A 462 -11.27 -29.10 35.89
CA TYR A 462 -10.59 -28.44 34.77
C TYR A 462 -11.09 -28.97 33.42
N TYR A 463 -11.45 -28.06 32.51
CA TYR A 463 -11.75 -28.40 31.12
C TYR A 463 -10.45 -28.75 30.39
N VAL A 464 -10.37 -29.97 29.83
CA VAL A 464 -9.22 -30.43 29.04
C VAL A 464 -9.63 -30.49 27.58
N GLU A 465 -9.12 -29.55 26.79
CA GLU A 465 -9.30 -29.56 25.34
C GLU A 465 -8.57 -30.78 24.74
N LYS A 466 -9.30 -31.66 24.04
CA LYS A 466 -8.70 -32.78 23.32
C LYS A 466 -8.26 -32.30 21.94
N GLN A 467 -6.96 -32.31 21.68
CA GLN A 467 -6.40 -32.08 20.35
C GLN A 467 -5.76 -33.36 19.81
N GLU A 468 -6.11 -33.74 18.59
CA GLU A 468 -5.49 -34.88 17.91
C GLU A 468 -4.18 -34.47 17.23
N ARG A 469 -3.14 -35.29 17.42
CA ARG A 469 -1.77 -35.00 16.99
C ARG A 469 -1.61 -34.91 15.47
N ASP A 470 -2.50 -35.58 14.73
CA ASP A 470 -2.50 -35.63 13.26
C ASP A 470 -3.26 -34.45 12.62
N THR A 471 -4.05 -33.73 13.41
CA THR A 471 -4.81 -32.54 12.97
C THR A 471 -4.09 -31.22 13.27
N ARG A 472 -2.80 -31.29 13.62
CA ARG A 472 -1.98 -30.17 14.06
C ARG A 472 -1.23 -29.48 12.94
#